data_AF-A0A1I8CYT4-F1
#
_entry.id   AF-A0A1I8CYT4-F1
#
_cell.length_a   1.000
_cell.length_b   1.000
_cell.length_c   1.000
_cell.angle_alpha   90.00
_cell.angle_beta   90.00
_cell.angle_gamma   90.00
#
_symmetry.space_group_name_H-M   'P 1'
#
loop_
_entity.id
_entity.type
_entity.pdbx_description
1 polymer ?
#
loop_
_entity_poly.entity_id
_entity_poly.type
_entity_poly.pdbx_seq_one_letter_code
_entity_poly.pdbx_strand_id
1 'polypeptide(L)'
;MAPSRRQSTKLALKTPAKVDVKPPLKTAASRKRKASVSDSEDTHQGISGIKMPVSELLSVCEMVLEENSGFEDKKGNTKLGSVRSNLQNLISVTSAEADSTFKAAFRIATKKDFVPLKTMAEMIQSVFGSPQYPTLLPDYPKKAQSVFQNFLQLKGITNNFTSVDEKIRKEFTDDTSADKLKAIEIYKIKAAEYNSELEDFISAHPELSDVQVQFVRHNAIDFNKTSKKSTSRPKVIKEPVHKTAYDFFKLTKKGKYTELDEKARESKLAKIFAKLSTDQKQIFNDLQENQ
;
A
#
# COMPACT_ATOMS: atom_id res chain seq x y z
N MET A 1 -29.02 -23.57 -71.45
CA MET A 1 -27.96 -24.22 -72.25
C MET A 1 -26.60 -23.98 -71.59
N ALA A 2 -25.65 -24.86 -71.88
CA ALA A 2 -24.44 -25.24 -71.14
C ALA A 2 -23.38 -24.13 -70.81
N PRO A 3 -22.41 -24.45 -69.91
CA PRO A 3 -21.55 -23.53 -69.15
C PRO A 3 -20.08 -23.50 -69.66
N SER A 4 -19.21 -22.68 -69.06
CA SER A 4 -17.74 -22.73 -69.31
C SER A 4 -16.96 -21.92 -68.26
N ARG A 5 -15.80 -22.27 -67.71
CA ARG A 5 -15.00 -23.51 -67.56
C ARG A 5 -13.84 -23.15 -66.62
N ARG A 6 -13.45 -24.11 -65.78
CA ARG A 6 -12.28 -24.11 -64.87
C ARG A 6 -10.94 -23.83 -65.56
N GLN A 7 -9.94 -23.38 -64.77
CA GLN A 7 -8.56 -23.92 -64.62
C GLN A 7 -7.88 -23.10 -63.50
N SER A 8 -7.25 -23.58 -62.40
CA SER A 8 -6.34 -24.70 -62.09
C SER A 8 -4.95 -24.68 -62.73
N THR A 9 -3.97 -24.15 -62.00
CA THR A 9 -2.52 -24.52 -61.95
C THR A 9 -2.00 -24.00 -60.60
N LYS A 10 -1.57 -24.75 -59.56
CA LYS A 10 -0.67 -25.90 -59.33
C LYS A 10 0.84 -25.58 -59.44
N LEU A 11 1.54 -25.80 -58.31
CA LEU A 11 2.98 -26.01 -58.05
C LEU A 11 3.93 -24.78 -58.16
N ALA A 12 5.00 -24.62 -57.37
CA ALA A 12 5.84 -25.62 -56.69
C ALA A 12 6.52 -25.09 -55.41
N LEU A 13 6.82 -26.04 -54.51
CA LEU A 13 7.78 -25.92 -53.40
C LEU A 13 9.21 -25.65 -53.90
N LYS A 14 9.98 -24.87 -53.12
CA LYS A 14 11.42 -25.11 -52.93
C LYS A 14 11.93 -24.45 -51.63
N THR A 15 12.15 -25.26 -50.61
CA THR A 15 13.18 -25.07 -49.56
C THR A 15 14.34 -26.04 -49.84
N PRO A 16 15.47 -26.05 -49.11
CA PRO A 16 16.10 -25.04 -48.25
C PRO A 16 17.60 -24.83 -48.60
N ALA A 17 18.27 -23.87 -47.96
CA ALA A 17 19.73 -23.87 -47.84
C ALA A 17 20.15 -23.47 -46.42
N LYS A 18 20.82 -24.41 -45.75
CA LYS A 18 21.65 -24.24 -44.54
C LYS A 18 22.93 -23.48 -44.89
N VAL A 19 23.62 -23.01 -43.83
CA VAL A 19 25.07 -22.65 -43.66
C VAL A 19 25.11 -21.35 -42.84
N ASP A 20 25.83 -21.18 -41.73
CA ASP A 20 26.79 -22.01 -41.03
C ASP A 20 26.89 -21.58 -39.55
N VAL A 21 27.42 -22.46 -38.73
CA VAL A 21 27.70 -22.30 -37.29
C VAL A 21 29.12 -21.78 -37.08
N LYS A 22 29.33 -20.76 -36.23
CA LYS A 22 30.24 -20.87 -35.06
C LYS A 22 30.23 -19.64 -34.12
N PRO A 23 30.50 -19.83 -32.81
CA PRO A 23 30.39 -18.84 -31.73
C PRO A 23 31.79 -18.42 -31.21
N PRO A 24 31.97 -18.05 -29.94
CA PRO A 24 31.72 -16.75 -29.29
C PRO A 24 33.04 -16.07 -28.86
N LEU A 25 33.08 -14.74 -28.69
CA LEU A 25 34.27 -14.07 -28.14
C LEU A 25 33.97 -12.69 -27.55
N LYS A 26 33.96 -12.61 -26.22
CA LYS A 26 34.85 -11.76 -25.38
C LYS A 26 34.16 -11.33 -24.08
N THR A 27 34.44 -12.11 -23.03
CA THR A 27 34.60 -11.64 -21.66
C THR A 27 35.77 -10.66 -21.55
N ALA A 28 35.54 -9.45 -21.02
CA ALA A 28 36.46 -8.53 -20.36
C ALA A 28 35.71 -7.17 -20.22
N ALA A 29 35.74 -6.40 -19.14
CA ALA A 29 36.68 -6.36 -18.04
C ALA A 29 35.99 -5.80 -16.79
N SER A 30 36.35 -6.42 -15.67
CA SER A 30 36.35 -5.85 -14.33
C SER A 30 37.00 -4.46 -14.34
N ARG A 31 36.22 -3.41 -14.04
CA ARG A 31 36.78 -2.08 -13.73
C ARG A 31 36.85 -1.91 -12.21
N LYS A 32 37.90 -2.51 -11.66
CA LYS A 32 38.54 -2.14 -10.39
C LYS A 32 38.80 -0.62 -10.43
N ARG A 33 38.08 0.17 -9.62
CA ARG A 33 38.55 1.49 -9.19
C ARG A 33 39.17 1.32 -7.80
N LYS A 34 40.50 1.37 -7.75
CA LYS A 34 41.29 1.68 -6.55
C LYS A 34 40.76 3.01 -5.98
N ALA A 35 40.26 3.01 -4.75
CA ALA A 35 41.03 3.36 -3.55
C ALA A 35 41.63 4.77 -3.65
N SER A 36 40.83 5.76 -3.25
CA SER A 36 41.34 6.97 -2.60
C SER A 36 41.09 6.79 -1.11
N VAL A 37 42.12 6.29 -0.42
CA VAL A 37 42.24 6.31 1.02
C VAL A 37 42.38 7.77 1.41
N SER A 38 41.34 8.33 2.02
CA SER A 38 41.41 9.54 2.82
C SER A 38 41.38 9.06 4.25
N ASP A 39 42.56 9.06 4.84
CA ASP A 39 42.84 8.67 6.21
C ASP A 39 42.21 9.70 7.16
N SER A 40 41.21 9.25 7.91
CA SER A 40 40.79 9.90 9.14
C SER A 40 40.38 8.78 10.07
N GLU A 41 41.35 8.36 10.88
CA GLU A 41 41.15 7.49 12.02
C GLU A 41 40.02 8.06 12.88
N ASP A 42 38.96 7.28 13.05
CA ASP A 42 38.25 7.24 14.32
C ASP A 42 37.67 5.85 14.52
N THR A 43 38.13 5.27 15.61
CA THR A 43 37.92 3.90 16.09
C THR A 43 36.44 3.57 16.31
N HIS A 44 35.84 2.81 15.40
CA HIS A 44 34.88 1.77 15.76
C HIS A 44 34.97 0.65 14.71
N GLN A 45 35.41 -0.55 15.12
CA GLN A 45 35.25 -1.78 14.35
C GLN A 45 33.74 -2.10 14.24
N GLY A 46 33.05 -1.40 13.34
CA GLY A 46 31.62 -1.53 13.11
C GLY A 46 31.31 -2.42 11.90
N ILE A 47 30.19 -3.13 11.96
CA ILE A 47 29.61 -3.80 10.79
C ILE A 47 29.21 -2.72 9.77
N SER A 48 29.60 -2.89 8.51
CA SER A 48 29.38 -1.90 7.45
C SER A 48 27.94 -1.35 7.43
N GLY A 49 27.80 -0.03 7.55
CA GLY A 49 26.52 0.67 7.50
C GLY A 49 25.81 0.84 8.85
N ILE A 50 26.31 0.22 9.93
CA ILE A 50 25.86 0.46 11.31
C ILE A 50 26.76 1.53 11.92
N LYS A 51 26.22 2.73 12.11
CA LYS A 51 26.95 3.88 12.66
C LYS A 51 26.67 4.13 14.14
N MET A 52 25.63 3.50 14.69
CA MET A 52 25.27 3.62 16.10
C MET A 52 25.86 2.47 16.93
N PRO A 53 26.18 2.70 18.22
CA PRO A 53 26.53 1.64 19.14
C PRO A 53 25.46 0.54 19.18
N VAL A 54 25.89 -0.73 19.29
CA VAL A 54 24.97 -1.88 19.32
C VAL A 54 24.01 -1.80 20.50
N SER A 55 24.45 -1.28 21.65
CA SER A 55 23.59 -1.05 22.82
C SER A 55 22.43 -0.09 22.49
N GLU A 56 22.71 1.03 21.84
CA GLU A 56 21.67 1.99 21.43
C GLU A 56 20.72 1.37 20.39
N LEU A 57 21.26 0.58 19.45
CA LEU A 57 20.45 -0.11 18.46
C LEU A 57 19.47 -1.09 19.13
N LEU A 58 19.92 -1.82 20.15
CA LEU A 58 19.07 -2.74 20.93
C LEU A 58 18.02 -1.97 21.73
N SER A 59 18.36 -0.85 22.36
CA SER A 59 17.38 0.01 23.05
C SER A 59 16.32 0.55 22.08
N VAL A 60 16.69 0.89 20.84
CA VAL A 60 15.72 1.27 19.80
C VAL A 60 14.83 0.09 19.41
N CYS A 61 15.38 -1.14 19.30
CA CYS A 61 14.56 -2.33 19.04
C CYS A 61 13.57 -2.61 20.18
N GLU A 62 13.99 -2.53 21.44
CA GLU A 62 13.12 -2.69 22.61
C GLU A 62 11.99 -1.67 22.59
N MET A 63 12.31 -0.40 22.35
CA MET A 63 11.33 0.68 22.20
C MET A 63 10.28 0.38 21.11
N VAL A 64 10.69 -0.19 19.98
CA VAL A 64 9.78 -0.53 18.88
C VAL A 64 8.89 -1.72 19.25
N LEU A 65 9.39 -2.66 20.04
CA LEU A 65 8.69 -3.86 20.49
C LEU A 65 7.78 -3.64 21.71
N GLU A 66 7.93 -2.52 22.44
CA GLU A 66 7.03 -2.13 23.54
C GLU A 66 5.57 -2.11 23.09
N GLU A 67 4.65 -2.61 23.93
CA GLU A 67 3.22 -2.48 23.71
C GLU A 67 2.83 -0.99 23.76
N ASN A 68 2.19 -0.48 22.70
CA ASN A 68 1.85 0.94 22.47
C ASN A 68 3.03 1.82 22.04
N SER A 69 4.02 1.25 21.34
CA SER A 69 5.15 2.01 20.77
C SER A 69 4.72 3.00 19.69
N GLY A 70 3.52 2.83 19.11
CA GLY A 70 3.02 3.62 17.98
C GLY A 70 3.57 3.16 16.63
N PHE A 71 4.35 2.07 16.63
CA PHE A 71 4.94 1.44 15.45
C PHE A 71 4.16 0.23 14.93
N GLU A 72 3.15 -0.25 15.64
CA GLU A 72 2.45 -1.52 15.38
C GLU A 72 1.82 -1.57 13.97
N ASP A 73 1.27 -0.44 13.51
CA ASP A 73 0.65 -0.32 12.18
C ASP A 73 1.57 0.35 11.15
N LYS A 74 2.84 0.60 11.50
CA LYS A 74 3.78 1.34 10.64
C LYS A 74 4.56 0.39 9.73
N LYS A 75 4.78 0.82 8.49
CA LYS A 75 5.55 0.06 7.51
C LYS A 75 7.05 0.22 7.83
N GLY A 76 7.87 -0.79 7.53
CA GLY A 76 9.32 -0.75 7.75
C GLY A 76 10.10 0.31 6.97
N ASN A 77 9.43 1.09 6.10
CA ASN A 77 10.02 2.27 5.44
C ASN A 77 9.76 3.59 6.18
N THR A 78 8.91 3.58 7.21
CA THR A 78 8.65 4.73 8.07
C THR A 78 9.94 5.14 8.80
N LYS A 79 10.18 6.45 8.87
CA LYS A 79 11.34 7.01 9.59
C LYS A 79 11.10 6.91 11.10
N LEU A 80 12.07 6.41 11.85
CA LEU A 80 11.96 6.22 13.30
C LEU A 80 11.64 7.55 14.01
N GLY A 81 12.30 8.63 13.61
CA GLY A 81 12.08 9.97 14.18
C GLY A 81 10.70 10.57 13.90
N SER A 82 9.93 10.02 12.94
CA SER A 82 8.57 10.50 12.64
C SER A 82 7.49 9.94 13.57
N VAL A 83 7.82 8.92 14.35
CA VAL A 83 6.84 8.19 15.17
C VAL A 83 7.03 8.50 16.66
N ARG A 84 8.26 8.70 17.15
CA ARG A 84 8.53 9.02 18.55
C ARG A 84 9.57 10.14 18.66
N SER A 85 9.15 11.30 19.18
CA SER A 85 10.00 12.48 19.39
C SER A 85 11.12 12.24 20.40
N ASN A 86 10.95 11.28 21.31
CA ASN A 86 11.95 10.95 22.33
C ASN A 86 13.09 10.06 21.82
N LEU A 87 13.06 9.62 20.55
CA LEU A 87 14.13 8.82 19.95
C LEU A 87 15.50 9.50 20.12
N GLN A 88 15.53 10.82 20.03
CA GLN A 88 16.73 11.64 20.12
C GLN A 88 17.39 11.63 21.51
N ASN A 89 16.67 11.19 22.55
CA ASN A 89 17.20 11.02 23.89
C ASN A 89 17.90 9.65 24.09
N LEU A 90 17.67 8.70 23.17
CA LEU A 90 18.18 7.32 23.25
C LEU A 90 19.36 7.05 22.32
N ILE A 91 19.65 7.96 21.40
CA ILE A 91 20.67 7.77 20.37
C ILE A 91 21.68 8.90 20.41
N SER A 92 22.96 8.56 20.26
CA SER A 92 24.05 9.53 20.10
C SER A 92 24.18 10.05 18.66
N VAL A 93 23.53 9.38 17.71
CA VAL A 93 23.58 9.68 16.27
C VAL A 93 22.38 10.51 15.79
N THR A 94 22.51 11.14 14.63
CA THR A 94 21.39 11.88 14.02
C THR A 94 20.23 10.94 13.64
N SER A 95 19.00 11.44 13.58
CA SER A 95 17.83 10.60 13.21
C SER A 95 17.97 9.95 11.83
N ALA A 96 18.63 10.61 10.88
CA ALA A 96 18.90 10.06 9.56
C ALA A 96 19.91 8.89 9.62
N GLU A 97 20.91 8.98 10.51
CA GLU A 97 21.89 7.93 10.72
C GLU A 97 21.32 6.77 11.53
N ALA A 98 20.43 7.03 12.48
CA ALA A 98 19.66 5.99 13.16
C ALA A 98 18.77 5.22 12.17
N ASP A 99 18.04 5.92 11.30
CA ASP A 99 17.23 5.28 10.24
C ASP A 99 18.08 4.42 9.30
N SER A 100 19.24 4.93 8.88
CA SER A 100 20.17 4.20 8.02
C SER A 100 20.75 2.97 8.74
N THR A 101 21.13 3.15 10.01
CA THR A 101 21.71 2.09 10.84
C THR A 101 20.70 0.99 11.12
N PHE A 102 19.47 1.34 11.49
CA PHE A 102 18.39 0.38 11.72
C PHE A 102 18.09 -0.45 10.47
N LYS A 103 18.06 0.20 9.29
CA LYS A 103 17.89 -0.51 8.01
C LYS A 103 19.08 -1.40 7.67
N ALA A 104 20.30 -0.96 7.93
CA ALA A 104 21.50 -1.78 7.71
C ALA A 104 21.50 -3.00 8.63
N ALA A 105 21.21 -2.81 9.92
CA ALA A 105 21.06 -3.87 10.90
C ALA A 105 19.97 -4.87 10.51
N PHE A 106 18.80 -4.39 10.07
CA PHE A 106 17.73 -5.26 9.58
C PHE A 106 18.19 -6.10 8.39
N ARG A 107 18.90 -5.52 7.40
CA ARG A 107 19.45 -6.28 6.27
C ARG A 107 20.47 -7.33 6.69
N ILE A 108 21.26 -7.06 7.74
CA ILE A 108 22.21 -8.01 8.29
C ILE A 108 21.48 -9.15 9.02
N ALA A 109 20.50 -8.81 9.85
CA ALA A 109 19.67 -9.76 10.59
C ALA A 109 18.83 -10.65 9.65
N THR A 110 18.43 -10.11 8.49
CA THR A 110 17.67 -10.81 7.45
C THR A 110 18.54 -11.37 6.33
N LYS A 111 19.87 -11.46 6.53
CA LYS A 111 20.73 -12.15 5.57
C LYS A 111 20.16 -13.53 5.27
N LYS A 112 20.09 -13.85 3.97
CA LYS A 112 19.42 -15.04 3.43
C LYS A 112 19.89 -16.35 4.10
N ASP A 113 21.13 -16.39 4.56
CA ASP A 113 21.76 -17.55 5.18
C ASP A 113 21.17 -17.93 6.55
N PHE A 114 20.47 -17.00 7.22
CA PHE A 114 19.89 -17.21 8.55
C PHE A 114 18.36 -17.27 8.57
N VAL A 115 17.70 -17.08 7.42
CA VAL A 115 16.24 -17.18 7.34
C VAL A 115 15.86 -18.65 7.13
N PRO A 116 15.07 -19.27 8.02
CA PRO A 116 14.62 -20.64 7.83
C PRO A 116 13.90 -20.80 6.49
N LEU A 117 14.15 -21.90 5.78
CA LEU A 117 13.52 -22.17 4.48
C LEU A 117 12.00 -22.08 4.54
N LYS A 118 11.40 -22.51 5.66
CA LYS A 118 9.97 -22.37 5.92
C LYS A 118 9.50 -20.92 5.86
N THR A 119 10.19 -20.02 6.54
CA THR A 119 9.87 -18.57 6.54
C THR A 119 10.05 -17.98 5.15
N MET A 120 11.07 -18.41 4.39
CA MET A 120 11.23 -17.99 3.00
C MET A 120 10.04 -18.44 2.14
N ALA A 121 9.60 -19.69 2.29
CA ALA A 121 8.45 -20.23 1.57
C ALA A 121 7.15 -19.49 1.95
N GLU A 122 6.94 -19.21 3.23
CA GLU A 122 5.78 -18.44 3.72
C GLU A 122 5.77 -17.02 3.14
N MET A 123 6.92 -16.34 3.10
CA MET A 123 7.03 -15.01 2.49
C MET A 123 6.76 -15.02 0.99
N ILE A 124 7.31 -16.01 0.26
CA ILE A 124 7.05 -16.19 -1.16
C ILE A 124 5.56 -16.45 -1.38
N GLN A 125 4.96 -17.38 -0.65
CA GLN A 125 3.55 -17.70 -0.77
C GLN A 125 2.66 -16.48 -0.45
N SER A 126 3.02 -15.68 0.55
CA SER A 126 2.29 -14.46 0.92
C SER A 126 2.30 -13.42 -0.21
N VAL A 127 3.44 -13.24 -0.89
CA VAL A 127 3.56 -12.25 -1.97
C VAL A 127 2.95 -12.77 -3.27
N PHE A 128 3.33 -13.96 -3.72
CA PHE A 128 2.93 -14.51 -5.02
C PHE A 128 1.54 -15.16 -5.00
N GLY A 129 1.06 -15.58 -3.83
CA GLY A 129 -0.32 -16.03 -3.63
C GLY A 129 -1.29 -14.91 -3.27
N SER A 130 -0.79 -13.69 -3.06
CA SER A 130 -1.65 -12.53 -2.78
C SER A 130 -2.56 -12.22 -3.97
N PRO A 131 -3.82 -11.79 -3.73
CA PRO A 131 -4.70 -11.29 -4.78
C PRO A 131 -4.12 -10.08 -5.52
N GLN A 132 -3.21 -9.31 -4.90
CA GLN A 132 -2.62 -8.10 -5.47
C GLN A 132 -1.42 -8.37 -6.37
N TYR A 133 -0.88 -9.60 -6.39
CA TYR A 133 0.27 -9.96 -7.22
C TYR A 133 0.14 -9.56 -8.70
N PRO A 134 -1.04 -9.72 -9.36
CA PRO A 134 -1.19 -9.32 -10.76
C PRO A 134 -0.84 -7.85 -11.05
N THR A 135 -1.08 -6.95 -10.09
CA THR A 135 -0.79 -5.51 -10.24
C THR A 135 0.69 -5.18 -10.22
N LEU A 136 1.54 -6.14 -9.82
CA LEU A 136 2.99 -6.00 -9.82
C LEU A 136 3.60 -6.42 -11.18
N LEU A 137 2.82 -7.05 -12.04
CA LEU A 137 3.27 -7.45 -13.37
C LEU A 137 3.40 -6.22 -14.28
N PRO A 138 4.46 -6.15 -15.11
CA PRO A 138 4.81 -4.95 -15.88
C PRO A 138 3.78 -4.62 -16.98
N ASP A 139 3.05 -5.62 -17.44
CA ASP A 139 1.99 -5.59 -18.45
C ASP A 139 0.59 -5.42 -17.84
N TYR A 140 0.47 -5.28 -16.52
CA TYR A 140 -0.83 -5.04 -15.90
C TYR A 140 -1.49 -3.75 -16.45
N PRO A 141 -2.74 -3.83 -16.97
CA PRO A 141 -3.41 -2.70 -17.59
C PRO A 141 -3.55 -1.50 -16.65
N LYS A 142 -3.39 -0.29 -17.19
CA LYS A 142 -3.52 0.95 -16.42
C LYS A 142 -4.97 1.40 -16.38
N LYS A 143 -5.46 1.67 -15.18
CA LYS A 143 -6.85 2.12 -14.97
C LYS A 143 -7.16 3.39 -15.77
N ALA A 144 -8.32 3.40 -16.42
CA ALA A 144 -8.83 4.57 -17.14
C ALA A 144 -8.90 5.81 -16.23
N GLN A 145 -8.45 6.95 -16.75
CA GLN A 145 -8.51 8.23 -16.07
C GLN A 145 -9.96 8.62 -15.76
N SER A 146 -10.23 9.26 -14.63
CA SER A 146 -11.60 9.66 -14.26
C SER A 146 -12.19 10.67 -15.24
N VAL A 147 -13.52 10.79 -15.27
CA VAL A 147 -14.24 11.80 -16.07
C VAL A 147 -13.67 13.20 -15.82
N PHE A 148 -13.42 13.55 -14.56
CA PHE A 148 -12.86 14.85 -14.20
C PHE A 148 -11.45 15.07 -14.78
N GLN A 149 -10.61 14.05 -14.77
CA GLN A 149 -9.26 14.13 -15.36
C GLN A 149 -9.31 14.30 -16.89
N ASN A 150 -10.22 13.61 -17.57
CA ASN A 150 -10.43 13.82 -19.01
C ASN A 150 -11.00 15.23 -19.28
N PHE A 151 -11.89 15.74 -18.42
CA PHE A 151 -12.42 17.11 -18.52
C PHE A 151 -11.31 18.17 -18.38
N LEU A 152 -10.41 18.01 -17.41
CA LEU A 152 -9.26 18.90 -17.26
C LEU A 152 -8.34 18.89 -18.49
N GLN A 153 -8.09 17.72 -19.07
CA GLN A 153 -7.32 17.62 -20.31
C GLN A 153 -7.98 18.35 -21.48
N LEU A 154 -9.32 18.24 -21.62
CA LEU A 154 -10.07 18.99 -22.64
C LEU A 154 -9.96 20.51 -22.43
N LYS A 155 -9.84 20.97 -21.19
CA LYS A 155 -9.58 22.38 -20.83
C LYS A 155 -8.10 22.78 -20.93
N GLY A 156 -7.21 21.90 -21.38
CA GLY A 156 -5.77 22.16 -21.49
C GLY A 156 -5.02 22.12 -20.16
N ILE A 157 -5.66 21.68 -19.07
CA ILE A 157 -5.03 21.55 -17.75
C ILE A 157 -4.44 20.15 -17.63
N THR A 158 -3.14 20.06 -17.82
CA THR A 158 -2.38 18.82 -17.71
C THR A 158 -1.61 18.68 -16.39
N ASN A 159 -1.50 19.78 -15.63
CA ASN A 159 -0.73 19.80 -14.39
C ASN A 159 -1.60 19.45 -13.18
N ASN A 160 -1.48 18.21 -12.70
CA ASN A 160 -2.27 17.67 -11.58
C ASN A 160 -1.79 18.13 -10.19
N PHE A 161 -0.68 18.85 -10.12
CA PHE A 161 -0.06 19.30 -8.85
C PHE A 161 -0.52 20.67 -8.39
N THR A 162 -1.21 21.43 -9.26
CA THR A 162 -1.75 22.75 -8.95
C THR A 162 -3.23 22.69 -8.60
N SER A 163 -3.67 23.52 -7.65
CA SER A 163 -5.09 23.64 -7.33
C SER A 163 -5.88 24.06 -8.57
N VAL A 164 -6.88 23.27 -8.94
CA VAL A 164 -7.80 23.59 -10.04
C VAL A 164 -8.67 24.77 -9.64
N ASP A 165 -8.73 25.78 -10.50
CA ASP A 165 -9.57 26.98 -10.34
C ASP A 165 -11.03 26.61 -10.05
N GLU A 166 -11.66 27.32 -9.11
CA GLU A 166 -13.04 27.10 -8.69
C GLU A 166 -14.02 27.26 -9.85
N LYS A 167 -13.72 28.13 -10.83
CA LYS A 167 -14.55 28.31 -12.03
C LYS A 167 -14.68 27.02 -12.83
N ILE A 168 -13.58 26.28 -12.98
CA ILE A 168 -13.51 25.03 -13.76
C ILE A 168 -14.19 23.89 -12.99
N ARG A 169 -14.11 23.89 -11.66
CA ARG A 169 -14.87 22.96 -10.83
C ARG A 169 -16.38 23.19 -10.95
N LYS A 170 -16.83 24.45 -10.97
CA LYS A 170 -18.24 24.81 -11.17
C LYS A 170 -18.73 24.41 -12.58
N GLU A 171 -17.88 24.56 -13.59
CA GLU A 171 -18.21 24.11 -14.94
C GLU A 171 -18.32 22.58 -15.04
N PHE A 172 -17.50 21.83 -14.29
CA PHE A 172 -17.65 20.38 -14.20
C PHE A 172 -18.94 19.96 -13.47
N THR A 173 -19.47 20.77 -12.56
CA THR A 173 -20.77 20.48 -11.93
C THR A 173 -21.96 20.74 -12.85
N ASP A 174 -21.79 21.47 -13.94
CA ASP A 174 -22.84 21.70 -14.93
C ASP A 174 -23.00 20.47 -15.85
N ASP A 175 -24.15 19.80 -15.74
CA ASP A 175 -24.49 18.61 -16.53
C ASP A 175 -24.75 18.92 -18.02
N THR A 176 -24.89 20.20 -18.38
CA THR A 176 -25.12 20.64 -19.76
C THR A 176 -23.84 21.04 -20.49
N SER A 177 -22.71 21.10 -19.80
CA SER A 177 -21.42 21.45 -20.40
C SER A 177 -21.02 20.45 -21.49
N ALA A 178 -20.82 20.94 -22.71
CA ALA A 178 -20.39 20.12 -23.84
C ALA A 178 -19.05 19.40 -23.57
N ASP A 179 -18.13 20.05 -22.84
CA ASP A 179 -16.83 19.49 -22.49
C ASP A 179 -16.96 18.37 -21.44
N LYS A 180 -17.92 18.49 -20.51
CA LYS A 180 -18.21 17.42 -19.56
C LYS A 180 -18.82 16.20 -20.25
N LEU A 181 -19.76 16.41 -21.17
CA LEU A 181 -20.38 15.32 -21.94
C LEU A 181 -19.33 14.57 -22.78
N LYS A 182 -18.43 15.31 -23.45
CA LYS A 182 -17.27 14.72 -24.15
C LYS A 182 -16.35 13.96 -23.20
N ALA A 183 -16.06 14.50 -22.02
CA ALA A 183 -15.23 13.81 -21.03
C ALA A 183 -15.87 12.50 -20.53
N ILE A 184 -17.20 12.46 -20.40
CA ILE A 184 -17.96 11.25 -20.05
C ILE A 184 -17.85 10.21 -21.17
N GLU A 185 -17.99 10.62 -22.42
CA GLU A 185 -17.86 9.74 -23.59
C GLU A 185 -16.46 9.13 -23.69
N ILE A 186 -15.42 9.96 -23.60
CA ILE A 186 -14.01 9.51 -23.58
C ILE A 186 -13.78 8.52 -22.43
N TYR A 187 -14.32 8.82 -21.24
CA TYR A 187 -14.21 7.92 -20.10
C TYR A 187 -14.86 6.57 -20.37
N LYS A 188 -16.05 6.54 -20.96
CA LYS A 188 -16.75 5.28 -21.30
C LYS A 188 -15.96 4.43 -22.28
N ILE A 189 -15.41 5.04 -23.33
CA ILE A 189 -14.58 4.35 -24.32
C ILE A 189 -13.33 3.76 -23.65
N LYS A 190 -12.54 4.59 -22.96
CA LYS A 190 -11.32 4.15 -22.27
C LYS A 190 -11.58 3.11 -21.18
N ALA A 191 -12.72 3.19 -20.49
CA ALA A 191 -13.09 2.20 -19.48
C ALA A 191 -13.53 0.86 -20.11
N ALA A 192 -14.16 0.87 -21.28
CA ALA A 192 -14.46 -0.34 -22.04
C ALA A 192 -13.17 -0.98 -22.58
N GLU A 193 -12.25 -0.19 -23.13
CA GLU A 193 -10.91 -0.64 -23.54
C GLU A 193 -10.15 -1.26 -22.38
N TYR A 194 -10.08 -0.57 -21.23
CA TYR A 194 -9.45 -1.08 -20.02
C TYR A 194 -10.03 -2.42 -19.57
N ASN A 195 -11.36 -2.58 -19.59
CA ASN A 195 -11.99 -3.85 -19.23
C ASN A 195 -11.64 -4.98 -20.22
N SER A 196 -11.52 -4.65 -21.51
CA SER A 196 -11.05 -5.61 -22.52
C SER A 196 -9.60 -6.02 -22.25
N GLU A 197 -8.72 -5.04 -22.02
CA GLU A 197 -7.31 -5.27 -21.69
C GLU A 197 -7.15 -6.13 -20.44
N LEU A 198 -8.03 -6.00 -19.44
CA LEU A 198 -8.03 -6.85 -18.25
C LEU A 198 -8.35 -8.32 -18.56
N GLU A 199 -9.31 -8.61 -19.46
CA GLU A 199 -9.61 -9.99 -19.86
C GLU A 199 -8.53 -10.56 -20.78
N ASP A 200 -7.93 -9.73 -21.65
CA ASP A 200 -6.77 -10.12 -22.45
C ASP A 200 -5.58 -10.46 -21.55
N PHE A 201 -5.35 -9.67 -20.50
CA PHE A 201 -4.34 -9.94 -19.48
C PHE A 201 -4.60 -11.26 -18.75
N ILE A 202 -5.84 -11.53 -18.30
CA ILE A 202 -6.19 -12.82 -17.68
C ILE A 202 -5.90 -13.98 -18.63
N SER A 203 -6.21 -13.81 -19.92
CA SER A 203 -5.98 -14.83 -20.94
C SER A 203 -4.49 -15.05 -21.25
N ALA A 204 -3.69 -13.99 -21.16
CA ALA A 204 -2.25 -14.04 -21.36
C ALA A 204 -1.49 -14.68 -20.18
N HIS A 205 -2.08 -14.69 -18.98
CA HIS A 205 -1.47 -15.21 -17.75
C HIS A 205 -2.22 -16.42 -17.16
N PRO A 206 -2.14 -17.61 -17.79
CA PRO A 206 -2.78 -18.82 -17.29
C PRO A 206 -2.22 -19.31 -15.94
N GLU A 207 -1.07 -18.79 -15.50
CA GLU A 207 -0.47 -19.06 -14.20
C GLU A 207 -1.16 -18.39 -13.01
N LEU A 208 -2.08 -17.44 -13.25
CA LEU A 208 -2.81 -16.77 -12.18
C LEU A 208 -3.77 -17.74 -11.47
N SER A 209 -3.76 -17.69 -10.15
CA SER A 209 -4.73 -18.44 -9.35
C SER A 209 -6.15 -17.88 -9.49
N ASP A 210 -7.17 -18.69 -9.19
CA ASP A 210 -8.57 -18.28 -9.25
C ASP A 210 -8.86 -17.01 -8.43
N VAL A 211 -8.22 -16.89 -7.26
CA VAL A 211 -8.37 -15.71 -6.38
C VAL A 211 -7.81 -14.46 -7.05
N GLN A 212 -6.70 -14.58 -7.77
CA GLN A 212 -6.08 -13.49 -8.51
C GLN A 212 -6.92 -13.11 -9.74
N VAL A 213 -7.41 -14.10 -10.49
CA VAL A 213 -8.32 -13.85 -11.63
C VAL A 213 -9.58 -13.11 -11.16
N GLN A 214 -10.19 -13.54 -10.05
CA GLN A 214 -11.32 -12.85 -9.46
C GLN A 214 -10.98 -11.42 -9.03
N PHE A 215 -9.80 -11.18 -8.47
CA PHE A 215 -9.34 -9.84 -8.12
C PHE A 215 -9.21 -8.93 -9.35
N VAL A 216 -8.62 -9.43 -10.45
CA VAL A 216 -8.49 -8.68 -11.71
C VAL A 216 -9.88 -8.34 -12.26
N ARG A 217 -10.80 -9.31 -12.31
CA ARG A 217 -12.20 -9.07 -12.71
C ARG A 217 -12.94 -8.09 -11.81
N HIS A 218 -12.66 -8.11 -10.50
CA HIS A 218 -13.25 -7.16 -9.57
C HIS A 218 -12.79 -5.71 -9.83
N ASN A 219 -11.59 -5.53 -10.40
CA ASN A 219 -11.06 -4.21 -10.74
C ASN A 219 -11.64 -3.64 -12.03
N ALA A 220 -12.38 -4.44 -12.82
CA ALA A 220 -13.09 -3.96 -13.99
C ALA A 220 -14.08 -2.84 -13.62
N ILE A 221 -14.19 -1.86 -14.51
CA ILE A 221 -15.07 -0.72 -14.34
C ILE A 221 -16.49 -1.15 -14.72
N ASP A 222 -17.34 -1.30 -13.70
CA ASP A 222 -18.77 -1.55 -13.89
C ASP A 222 -19.54 -0.22 -13.85
N PHE A 223 -20.12 0.16 -14.98
CA PHE A 223 -20.91 1.40 -15.12
C PHE A 223 -22.29 1.32 -14.44
N ASN A 224 -22.80 0.09 -14.21
CA ASN A 224 -24.09 -0.16 -13.58
C ASN A 224 -23.96 -0.38 -12.08
N LYS A 225 -22.74 -0.53 -11.57
CA LYS A 225 -22.46 -0.51 -10.15
C LYS A 225 -22.80 0.89 -9.65
N THR A 226 -24.04 1.04 -9.18
CA THR A 226 -24.36 2.13 -8.27
C THR A 226 -23.26 2.12 -7.25
N SER A 227 -22.51 3.23 -7.18
CA SER A 227 -21.63 3.48 -6.06
C SER A 227 -22.55 3.39 -4.85
N LYS A 228 -22.65 2.20 -4.26
CA LYS A 228 -22.85 2.07 -2.84
C LYS A 228 -21.69 2.90 -2.36
N LYS A 229 -21.97 4.18 -2.06
CA LYS A 229 -21.07 5.03 -1.30
C LYS A 229 -20.56 4.04 -0.28
N SER A 230 -19.29 3.68 -0.41
CA SER A 230 -18.58 3.15 0.71
C SER A 230 -19.01 4.14 1.77
N THR A 231 -19.79 3.68 2.74
CA THR A 231 -19.74 4.27 4.04
C THR A 231 -18.28 4.07 4.42
N SER A 232 -17.39 4.90 3.85
CA SER A 232 -16.32 5.52 4.59
C SER A 232 -17.04 5.77 5.88
N ARG A 233 -16.72 4.97 6.92
CA ARG A 233 -17.24 5.19 8.26
C ARG A 233 -17.27 6.69 8.35
N PRO A 234 -18.45 7.33 8.45
CA PRO A 234 -18.46 8.76 8.42
C PRO A 234 -17.34 9.12 9.40
N LYS A 235 -16.44 10.00 9.00
CA LYS A 235 -15.89 10.88 10.02
C LYS A 235 -17.14 11.60 10.50
N VAL A 236 -17.88 10.91 11.37
CA VAL A 236 -18.68 11.48 12.40
C VAL A 236 -17.57 12.25 13.07
N ILE A 237 -17.44 13.52 12.67
CA ILE A 237 -17.26 14.56 13.65
C ILE A 237 -18.40 14.22 14.60
N LYS A 238 -18.09 13.36 15.58
CA LYS A 238 -18.96 13.16 16.72
C LYS A 238 -18.94 14.57 17.25
N GLU A 239 -19.99 15.34 16.94
CA GLU A 239 -20.43 16.34 17.89
C GLU A 239 -20.24 15.68 19.25
N PRO A 240 -19.47 16.30 20.16
CA PRO A 240 -19.06 15.64 21.38
C PRO A 240 -20.33 15.16 22.05
N VAL A 241 -20.60 13.85 21.94
CA VAL A 241 -21.68 13.23 22.68
C VAL A 241 -21.23 13.42 24.10
N HIS A 242 -21.88 14.33 24.82
CA HIS A 242 -21.59 14.60 26.22
C HIS A 242 -21.54 13.24 26.92
N LYS A 243 -20.32 12.80 27.26
CA LYS A 243 -20.08 11.51 27.87
C LYS A 243 -20.67 11.57 29.27
N THR A 244 -21.42 10.57 29.65
CA THR A 244 -21.91 10.48 31.02
C THR A 244 -20.76 10.10 31.98
N ALA A 245 -20.93 10.33 33.27
CA ALA A 245 -20.01 9.87 34.30
C ALA A 245 -19.75 8.35 34.20
N TYR A 246 -20.77 7.60 33.79
CA TYR A 246 -20.65 6.18 33.51
C TYR A 246 -19.78 5.88 32.27
N ASP A 247 -19.80 6.73 31.24
CA ASP A 247 -18.92 6.60 30.08
C ASP A 247 -17.45 6.86 30.43
N PHE A 248 -17.17 7.84 31.29
CA PHE A 248 -15.82 8.04 31.83
C PHE A 248 -15.36 6.86 32.68
N PHE A 249 -16.25 6.32 33.52
CA PHE A 249 -15.95 5.10 34.27
C PHE A 249 -15.62 3.92 33.33
N LYS A 250 -16.39 3.70 32.27
CA LYS A 250 -16.10 2.66 31.26
C LYS A 250 -14.73 2.84 30.61
N LEU A 251 -14.30 4.08 30.34
CA LEU A 251 -12.96 4.36 29.80
C LEU A 251 -11.85 3.89 30.74
N THR A 252 -11.99 4.08 32.05
CA THR A 252 -11.00 3.58 33.04
C THR A 252 -10.92 2.05 33.12
N LYS A 253 -11.93 1.34 32.57
CA LYS A 253 -12.04 -0.13 32.60
C LYS A 253 -11.99 -0.76 31.21
N LYS A 254 -11.53 -0.02 30.18
CA LYS A 254 -11.52 -0.43 28.76
C LYS A 254 -10.83 -1.78 28.48
N GLY A 255 -9.87 -2.19 29.32
CA GLY A 255 -9.17 -3.48 29.23
C GLY A 255 -9.59 -4.53 30.29
N LYS A 256 -10.70 -4.32 31.00
CA LYS A 256 -11.19 -5.27 32.01
C LYS A 256 -12.43 -6.00 31.50
N TYR A 257 -12.53 -7.29 31.84
CA TYR A 257 -13.65 -8.16 31.47
C TYR A 257 -13.80 -8.38 29.95
N THR A 258 -12.68 -8.42 29.23
CA THR A 258 -12.61 -8.72 27.78
C THR A 258 -13.09 -10.12 27.43
N GLU A 259 -12.97 -11.05 28.38
CA GLU A 259 -13.42 -12.44 28.24
C GLU A 259 -14.94 -12.61 28.34
N LEU A 260 -15.69 -11.55 28.67
CA LEU A 260 -17.15 -11.58 28.77
C LEU A 260 -17.78 -10.97 27.51
N ASP A 261 -18.90 -11.57 27.07
CA ASP A 261 -19.75 -10.99 26.03
C ASP A 261 -20.16 -9.55 26.37
N GLU A 262 -20.32 -8.72 25.34
CA GLU A 262 -20.52 -7.28 25.47
C GLU A 262 -21.67 -6.91 26.41
N LYS A 263 -22.79 -7.63 26.31
CA LYS A 263 -23.97 -7.44 27.19
C LYS A 263 -23.70 -7.81 28.66
N ALA A 264 -22.96 -8.89 28.89
CA ALA A 264 -22.58 -9.32 30.23
C ALA A 264 -21.54 -8.37 30.85
N ARG A 265 -20.61 -7.88 30.04
CA ARG A 265 -19.62 -6.88 30.41
C ARG A 265 -20.27 -5.55 30.81
N GLU A 266 -21.23 -5.06 30.03
CA GLU A 266 -21.96 -3.84 30.35
C GLU A 266 -22.77 -3.96 31.66
N SER A 267 -23.48 -5.07 31.87
CA SER A 267 -24.21 -5.31 33.11
C SER A 267 -23.29 -5.33 34.33
N LYS A 268 -22.09 -5.93 34.19
CA LYS A 268 -21.10 -6.00 35.26
C LYS A 268 -20.51 -4.63 35.57
N LEU A 269 -20.14 -3.85 34.55
CA LEU A 269 -19.63 -2.48 34.73
C LEU A 269 -20.69 -1.55 35.33
N ALA A 270 -21.96 -1.67 34.96
CA ALA A 270 -23.05 -0.88 35.52
C ALA A 270 -23.25 -1.17 37.01
N LYS A 271 -23.20 -2.46 37.40
CA LYS A 271 -23.26 -2.88 38.80
C LYS A 271 -22.08 -2.36 39.62
N ILE A 272 -20.87 -2.33 39.04
CA ILE A 272 -19.69 -1.81 39.73
C ILE A 272 -19.81 -0.29 39.89
N PHE A 273 -20.22 0.42 38.85
CA PHE A 273 -20.44 1.87 38.90
C PHE A 273 -21.50 2.25 39.96
N ALA A 274 -22.61 1.51 40.01
CA ALA A 274 -23.65 1.71 41.02
C ALA A 274 -23.13 1.52 42.46
N LYS A 275 -22.15 0.63 42.66
CA LYS A 275 -21.54 0.32 43.97
C LYS A 275 -20.37 1.22 44.36
N LEU A 276 -19.92 2.13 43.49
CA LEU A 276 -18.89 3.12 43.85
C LEU A 276 -19.38 4.01 44.99
N SER A 277 -18.45 4.42 45.86
CA SER A 277 -18.73 5.40 46.91
C SER A 277 -19.04 6.77 46.31
N THR A 278 -19.70 7.64 47.08
CA THR A 278 -20.06 8.99 46.65
C THR A 278 -18.85 9.77 46.16
N ASP A 279 -17.73 9.72 46.88
CA ASP A 279 -16.48 10.39 46.52
C ASP A 279 -15.91 9.90 45.18
N GLN A 280 -15.99 8.59 44.92
CA GLN A 280 -15.52 7.99 43.67
C GLN A 280 -16.43 8.33 42.49
N LYS A 281 -17.74 8.41 42.73
CA LYS A 281 -18.70 8.86 41.71
C LYS A 281 -18.52 10.33 41.38
N GLN A 282 -18.18 11.16 42.38
CA GLN A 282 -17.97 12.59 42.20
C GLN A 282 -16.86 12.88 41.19
N ILE A 283 -15.74 12.15 41.22
CA ILE A 283 -14.66 12.28 40.24
C ILE A 283 -15.17 12.11 38.79
N PHE A 284 -16.07 11.15 38.55
CA PHE A 284 -16.64 10.93 37.22
C PHE A 284 -17.72 11.94 36.85
N ASN A 285 -18.45 12.48 37.83
CA ASN A 285 -19.39 13.58 37.63
C ASN A 285 -18.66 14.88 37.29
N ASP A 286 -17.56 15.20 37.97
CA ASP A 286 -16.72 16.36 37.69
C ASP A 286 -16.11 16.28 36.28
N LEU A 287 -15.71 15.08 35.84
CA LEU A 287 -15.27 14.84 34.46
C LEU A 287 -16.40 14.97 33.44
N GLN A 288 -17.64 14.66 33.82
CA GLN A 288 -18.82 14.89 32.98
C GLN A 288 -19.11 16.38 32.82
N GLU A 289 -19.03 17.15 33.90
CA GLU A 289 -19.33 18.59 33.93
C GLU A 289 -18.29 19.45 33.20
N ASN A 290 -17.02 19.01 33.13
CA ASN A 290 -15.92 19.72 32.49
C ASN A 290 -15.66 19.31 31.02
N GLN A 291 -16.71 18.94 30.26
CA GLN A 291 -16.61 18.53 28.85
C GLN A 291 -16.81 19.65 27.84
#